data_AF-A0A1H3WB90-F1
#
_entry.id   AF-A0A1H3WB90-F1
#
_cell.length_a   1.000
_cell.length_b   1.000
_cell.length_c   1.000
_cell.angle_alpha   90.00
_cell.angle_beta   90.00
_cell.angle_gamma   90.00
#
_symmetry.space_group_name_H-M   'P 1'
#
loop_
_entity.id
_entity.type
_entity.pdbx_description
1 polymer ?
#
loop_
_entity_poly.entity_id
_entity_poly.type
_entity_poly.pdbx_seq_one_letter_code
_entity_poly.pdbx_strand_id
1 'polypeptide(L)'
;MKTVLCYGDSNTYGFDPRNGLRYPSDIRWTGRLQQLLGQDFMVIEEGCNGRTTAFDDPTEPWKNGLPYLKPCLNTHKPIDIVILLLGTNDLKNCFNVSVKEIAEGAGKLVDVIKEFTADKQGFIPKIILVSPPEIGEGIKSSPFSEKYDEDAIESSRSFPEYYKKIAEDKDCIF
;
A
#
# COMPACT_ATOMS: atom_id res chain seq x y z
N MET A 1 7.07 -21.97 -8.83
CA MET A 1 7.42 -20.60 -8.43
C MET A 1 6.13 -19.87 -8.14
N LYS A 2 5.98 -19.27 -6.94
CA LYS A 2 4.79 -18.51 -6.53
C LYS A 2 5.04 -17.01 -6.68
N THR A 3 4.09 -16.28 -7.21
CA THR A 3 4.19 -14.84 -7.42
C THR A 3 3.61 -14.07 -6.23
N VAL A 4 4.41 -13.17 -5.65
CA VAL A 4 4.02 -12.25 -4.57
C VAL A 4 4.05 -10.82 -5.10
N LEU A 5 2.89 -10.20 -5.20
CA LEU A 5 2.76 -8.80 -5.59
C LEU A 5 2.77 -7.90 -4.35
N CYS A 6 3.73 -6.99 -4.24
CA CYS A 6 3.77 -5.98 -3.19
C CYS A 6 3.24 -4.65 -3.75
N TYR A 7 1.96 -4.35 -3.50
CA TYR A 7 1.31 -3.13 -3.97
C TYR A 7 1.29 -2.07 -2.87
N GLY A 8 2.00 -0.96 -3.08
CA GLY A 8 2.07 0.09 -2.06
C GLY A 8 2.59 1.43 -2.53
N ASP A 9 2.98 2.25 -1.55
CA ASP A 9 3.45 3.63 -1.73
C ASP A 9 4.99 3.74 -1.71
N SER A 10 5.52 4.87 -1.23
CA SER A 10 6.94 5.11 -1.03
C SER A 10 7.61 4.14 -0.06
N ASN A 11 6.89 3.61 0.92
CA ASN A 11 7.40 2.60 1.84
C ASN A 11 7.70 1.28 1.10
N THR A 12 6.87 0.95 0.10
CA THR A 12 7.09 -0.22 -0.78
C THR A 12 8.10 0.08 -1.89
N TYR A 13 8.10 1.29 -2.44
CA TYR A 13 9.13 1.72 -3.38
C TYR A 13 10.54 1.67 -2.75
N GLY A 14 10.62 1.95 -1.45
CA GLY A 14 11.87 2.05 -0.71
C GLY A 14 12.48 3.45 -0.83
N PHE A 15 11.71 4.49 -0.54
CA PHE A 15 12.22 5.86 -0.47
C PHE A 15 13.17 6.05 0.72
N ASP A 16 14.35 6.62 0.49
CA ASP A 16 15.32 6.97 1.53
C ASP A 16 15.15 8.44 1.93
N PRO A 17 14.61 8.73 3.13
CA PRO A 17 14.34 10.10 3.55
C PRO A 17 15.60 10.93 3.81
N ARG A 18 16.79 10.33 3.86
CA ARG A 18 18.06 11.03 4.14
C ARG A 18 18.61 11.74 2.91
N ASN A 19 18.33 11.21 1.72
CA ASN A 19 18.85 11.73 0.45
C ASN A 19 17.79 11.87 -0.65
N GLY A 20 16.57 11.41 -0.41
CA GLY A 20 15.46 11.47 -1.38
C GLY A 20 15.54 10.44 -2.51
N LEU A 21 16.46 9.49 -2.45
CA LEU A 21 16.67 8.46 -3.48
C LEU A 21 15.95 7.15 -3.12
N ARG A 22 16.13 6.13 -3.96
CA ARG A 22 15.62 4.78 -3.72
C ARG A 22 16.67 3.92 -3.01
N TYR A 23 16.27 3.23 -1.96
CA TYR A 23 17.08 2.19 -1.35
C TYR A 23 17.48 1.10 -2.37
N PRO A 24 18.72 0.58 -2.29
CA PRO A 24 19.14 -0.60 -3.04
C PRO A 24 18.20 -1.79 -2.84
N SER A 25 18.11 -2.66 -3.85
CA SER A 25 17.15 -3.77 -3.85
C SER A 25 17.29 -4.68 -2.64
N ASP A 26 18.50 -4.94 -2.17
CA ASP A 26 18.79 -5.78 -1.00
C ASP A 26 18.49 -5.09 0.34
N ILE A 27 18.17 -3.79 0.35
CA ILE A 27 17.82 -3.04 1.58
C ILE A 27 16.31 -2.87 1.71
N ARG A 28 15.59 -2.70 0.60
CA ARG A 28 14.11 -2.59 0.60
C ARG A 28 13.47 -3.83 1.22
N TRP A 29 12.37 -3.65 1.93
CA TRP A 29 11.69 -4.77 2.59
C TRP A 29 11.23 -5.84 1.59
N THR A 30 10.86 -5.44 0.37
CA THR A 30 10.48 -6.34 -0.72
C THR A 30 11.65 -7.22 -1.20
N GLY A 31 12.86 -6.67 -1.30
CA GLY A 31 14.03 -7.46 -1.66
C GLY A 31 14.54 -8.33 -0.50
N ARG A 32 14.41 -7.86 0.75
CA ARG A 32 14.61 -8.70 1.94
C ARG A 32 13.60 -9.85 1.99
N LEU A 33 12.34 -9.59 1.65
CA LEU A 33 11.31 -10.62 1.51
C LEU A 33 11.70 -11.65 0.45
N GLN A 34 12.16 -11.22 -0.73
CA GLN A 34 12.64 -12.12 -1.78
C GLN A 34 13.81 -13.00 -1.29
N GLN A 35 14.76 -12.44 -0.54
CA GLN A 35 15.88 -13.20 0.03
C GLN A 35 15.41 -14.26 1.03
N LEU A 36 14.45 -13.92 1.90
CA LEU A 36 13.89 -14.84 2.90
C LEU A 36 13.05 -15.95 2.27
N LEU A 37 12.28 -15.64 1.23
CA LEU A 37 11.44 -16.62 0.53
C LEU A 37 12.23 -17.55 -0.40
N GLY A 38 13.40 -17.10 -0.87
CA GLY A 38 14.25 -17.88 -1.77
C GLY A 38 13.67 -18.04 -3.18
N GLN A 39 14.17 -19.03 -3.91
CA GLN A 39 13.91 -19.19 -5.36
C GLN A 39 12.52 -19.76 -5.69
N ASP A 40 11.80 -20.28 -4.70
CA ASP A 40 10.45 -20.79 -4.90
C ASP A 40 9.41 -19.68 -5.08
N PHE A 41 9.80 -18.43 -4.80
CA PHE A 41 8.94 -17.25 -4.91
C PHE A 41 9.56 -16.19 -5.82
N MET A 42 8.70 -15.43 -6.48
CA MET A 42 9.04 -14.22 -7.23
C MET A 42 8.29 -13.05 -6.62
N VAL A 43 9.02 -12.08 -6.06
CA VAL A 43 8.47 -10.85 -5.50
C VAL A 43 8.45 -9.76 -6.57
N ILE A 44 7.27 -9.23 -6.83
CA ILE A 44 7.03 -8.11 -7.76
C ILE A 44 6.81 -6.84 -6.93
N GLU A 45 7.64 -5.83 -7.18
CA GLU A 45 7.62 -4.55 -6.46
C GLU A 45 6.76 -3.51 -7.20
N GLU A 46 5.53 -3.29 -6.74
CA GLU A 46 4.62 -2.25 -7.25
C GLU A 46 4.47 -1.12 -6.22
N GLY A 47 5.60 -0.52 -5.85
CA GLY A 47 5.65 0.65 -4.97
C GLY A 47 5.67 1.96 -5.76
N CYS A 48 4.77 2.90 -5.45
CA CYS A 48 4.68 4.20 -6.12
C CYS A 48 4.64 5.35 -5.11
N ASN A 49 5.64 6.24 -5.15
CA ASN A 49 5.71 7.36 -4.21
C ASN A 49 4.46 8.24 -4.26
N GLY A 50 3.85 8.44 -3.10
CA GLY A 50 2.66 9.27 -2.98
C GLY A 50 1.35 8.55 -3.26
N ARG A 51 1.36 7.26 -3.63
CA ARG A 51 0.14 6.50 -3.93
C ARG A 51 -0.83 6.50 -2.73
N THR A 52 -2.10 6.77 -3.00
CA THR A 52 -3.21 6.71 -2.04
C THR A 52 -3.99 5.42 -2.20
N THR A 53 -4.91 5.12 -1.27
CA THR A 53 -5.82 3.97 -1.43
C THR A 53 -6.77 4.17 -2.61
N ALA A 54 -7.66 5.15 -2.52
CA ALA A 54 -8.75 5.38 -3.48
C ALA A 54 -9.08 6.87 -3.70
N PHE A 55 -8.19 7.80 -3.34
CA PHE A 55 -8.42 9.25 -3.42
C PHE A 55 -7.53 9.92 -4.47
N ASP A 56 -8.12 10.82 -5.25
CA ASP A 56 -7.41 11.57 -6.30
C ASP A 56 -6.67 12.76 -5.70
N ASP A 57 -5.34 12.75 -5.75
CA ASP A 57 -4.54 13.93 -5.41
C ASP A 57 -4.93 15.08 -6.38
N PRO A 58 -5.28 16.28 -5.87
CA PRO A 58 -5.72 17.39 -6.73
C PRO A 58 -4.71 17.81 -7.80
N THR A 59 -3.42 17.52 -7.57
CA THR A 59 -2.32 17.89 -8.45
C THR A 59 -1.73 16.69 -9.20
N GLU A 60 -1.82 15.49 -8.63
CA GLU A 60 -1.22 14.27 -9.16
C GLU A 60 -2.22 13.10 -9.15
N PRO A 61 -3.36 13.19 -9.87
CA PRO A 61 -4.46 12.22 -9.76
C PRO A 61 -4.08 10.78 -10.13
N TRP A 62 -3.00 10.61 -10.89
CA TRP A 62 -2.41 9.30 -11.22
C TRP A 62 -1.86 8.55 -9.99
N LYS A 63 -1.77 9.20 -8.82
CA LYS A 63 -1.42 8.58 -7.54
C LYS A 63 -2.58 7.84 -6.88
N ASN A 64 -3.80 7.94 -7.40
CA ASN A 64 -4.89 7.09 -6.94
C ASN A 64 -4.55 5.61 -7.21
N GLY A 65 -4.50 4.80 -6.15
CA GLY A 65 -4.18 3.38 -6.26
C GLY A 65 -5.25 2.58 -6.99
N LEU A 66 -6.51 3.01 -6.98
CA LEU A 66 -7.63 2.22 -7.49
C LEU A 66 -7.66 2.10 -9.04
N PRO A 67 -7.50 3.18 -9.83
CA PRO A 67 -7.48 3.09 -11.29
C PRO A 67 -6.34 2.23 -11.85
N TYR A 68 -5.17 2.26 -11.21
CA TYR A 68 -3.98 1.52 -11.67
C TYR A 68 -4.00 0.03 -11.29
N LEU A 69 -4.75 -0.34 -10.25
CA LEU A 69 -4.73 -1.69 -9.69
C LEU A 69 -5.11 -2.78 -10.71
N LYS A 70 -6.17 -2.58 -11.52
CA LYS A 70 -6.59 -3.57 -12.53
C LYS A 70 -5.53 -3.78 -13.62
N PRO A 71 -4.97 -2.74 -14.26
CA PRO A 71 -3.82 -2.88 -15.16
C PRO A 71 -2.64 -3.63 -14.55
N CYS A 72 -2.28 -3.30 -13.30
CA CYS A 72 -1.20 -3.96 -12.55
C CYS A 72 -1.47 -5.47 -12.37
N LEU A 73 -2.63 -5.83 -11.83
CA LEU A 73 -3.02 -7.24 -11.64
C LEU A 73 -3.03 -8.01 -12.97
N ASN A 74 -3.50 -7.39 -14.05
CA ASN A 74 -3.55 -8.04 -15.36
C ASN A 74 -2.17 -8.29 -15.98
N THR A 75 -1.21 -7.42 -15.67
CA THR A 75 0.16 -7.51 -16.18
C THR A 75 0.94 -8.64 -15.50
N HIS A 76 0.65 -8.90 -14.21
CA HIS A 76 1.45 -9.78 -13.37
C HIS A 76 0.81 -11.15 -13.06
N LYS A 77 -0.44 -11.39 -13.51
CA LYS A 77 -1.10 -12.69 -13.31
C LYS A 77 -0.35 -13.86 -13.98
N PRO A 78 -0.36 -15.07 -13.42
CA PRO A 78 -1.02 -15.44 -12.17
C PRO A 78 -0.28 -14.94 -10.93
N ILE A 79 -1.03 -14.33 -10.00
CA ILE A 79 -0.55 -13.88 -8.70
C ILE A 79 -1.07 -14.84 -7.63
N ASP A 80 -0.19 -15.33 -6.76
CA ASP A 80 -0.54 -16.22 -5.65
C ASP A 80 -0.82 -15.45 -4.36
N ILE A 81 -0.10 -14.34 -4.14
CA ILE A 81 -0.18 -13.52 -2.93
C ILE A 81 -0.14 -12.04 -3.32
N VAL A 82 -1.03 -11.23 -2.74
CA VAL A 82 -0.95 -9.76 -2.80
C VAL A 82 -0.71 -9.22 -1.40
N ILE A 83 0.37 -8.47 -1.22
CA ILE A 83 0.63 -7.67 -0.02
C ILE A 83 0.23 -6.24 -0.34
N LEU A 84 -0.80 -5.74 0.33
CA LEU A 84 -1.36 -4.40 0.13
C LEU A 84 -0.99 -3.51 1.31
N LEU A 85 -0.17 -2.48 1.06
CA LEU A 85 0.28 -1.51 2.07
C LEU A 85 0.10 -0.08 1.51
N LEU A 86 -1.04 0.54 1.83
CA LEU A 86 -1.41 1.90 1.44
C LEU A 86 -2.19 2.57 2.56
N GLY A 87 -2.27 3.90 2.54
CA GLY A 87 -3.01 4.73 3.49
C GLY A 87 -2.22 5.92 4.03
N THR A 88 -0.88 5.87 4.01
CA THR A 88 -0.02 6.95 4.52
C THR A 88 -0.27 8.28 3.81
N ASN A 89 -0.49 8.24 2.49
CA ASN A 89 -0.66 9.46 1.69
C ASN A 89 -2.06 10.04 1.79
N ASP A 90 -3.03 9.24 2.21
CA ASP A 90 -4.41 9.63 2.37
C ASP A 90 -4.58 10.54 3.59
N LEU A 91 -3.63 10.50 4.56
CA LEU A 91 -3.52 11.44 5.67
C LEU A 91 -3.00 12.83 5.29
N LYS A 92 -2.73 13.11 4.01
CA LYS A 92 -2.35 14.46 3.60
C LYS A 92 -3.52 15.42 3.77
N ASN A 93 -3.21 16.65 4.18
CA ASN A 93 -4.17 17.70 4.47
C ASN A 93 -5.10 18.02 3.27
N CYS A 94 -4.66 17.76 2.05
CA CYS A 94 -5.45 18.00 0.84
C CYS A 94 -6.66 17.07 0.68
N PHE A 95 -6.69 15.91 1.35
CA PHE A 95 -7.79 14.96 1.26
C PHE A 95 -8.85 15.18 2.33
N ASN A 96 -8.44 15.58 3.54
CA ASN A 96 -9.34 15.81 4.69
C ASN A 96 -10.30 14.63 4.94
N VAL A 97 -9.75 13.41 5.00
CA VAL A 97 -10.48 12.16 5.21
C VAL A 97 -10.08 11.50 6.53
N SER A 98 -11.03 10.81 7.16
CA SER A 98 -10.80 10.07 8.40
C SER A 98 -10.06 8.74 8.16
N VAL A 99 -9.38 8.23 9.18
CA VAL A 99 -8.73 6.89 9.14
C VAL A 99 -9.70 5.78 8.74
N LYS A 100 -10.97 5.89 9.17
CA LYS A 100 -12.03 4.97 8.78
C LYS A 100 -12.27 5.01 7.26
N GLU A 101 -12.41 6.19 6.67
CA GLU A 101 -12.60 6.34 5.21
C GLU A 101 -11.38 5.84 4.43
N ILE A 102 -10.17 6.05 4.97
CA ILE A 102 -8.93 5.52 4.39
C ILE A 102 -8.93 3.98 4.41
N ALA A 103 -9.33 3.37 5.52
CA ALA A 103 -9.46 1.92 5.63
C ALA A 103 -10.53 1.35 4.69
N GLU A 104 -11.67 2.03 4.53
CA GLU A 104 -12.68 1.70 3.54
C GLU A 104 -12.13 1.79 2.10
N GLY A 105 -11.26 2.78 1.81
CA GLY A 105 -10.50 2.88 0.57
C GLY A 105 -9.61 1.67 0.32
N ALA A 106 -8.88 1.20 1.33
CA ALA A 106 -8.10 -0.04 1.24
C ALA A 106 -9.02 -1.27 1.04
N GLY A 107 -10.18 -1.31 1.70
CA GLY A 107 -11.19 -2.35 1.50
C GLY A 107 -11.70 -2.43 0.06
N LYS A 108 -11.89 -1.29 -0.62
CA LYS A 108 -12.25 -1.25 -2.06
C LYS A 108 -11.15 -1.85 -2.93
N LEU A 109 -9.87 -1.65 -2.60
CA LEU A 109 -8.76 -2.29 -3.32
C LEU A 109 -8.79 -3.81 -3.11
N VAL A 110 -9.08 -4.29 -1.90
CA VAL A 110 -9.25 -5.72 -1.62
C VAL A 110 -10.37 -6.32 -2.47
N ASP A 111 -11.54 -5.67 -2.53
CA ASP A 111 -12.66 -6.12 -3.38
C ASP A 111 -12.23 -6.24 -4.84
N VAL A 112 -11.55 -5.22 -5.38
CA VAL A 112 -11.06 -5.23 -6.76
C VAL A 112 -10.04 -6.36 -7.00
N ILE A 113 -9.12 -6.61 -6.06
CA ILE A 113 -8.18 -7.73 -6.17
C ILE A 113 -8.96 -9.04 -6.28
N LYS A 114 -9.91 -9.29 -5.37
CA LYS A 114 -10.71 -10.53 -5.35
C LYS A 114 -11.49 -10.71 -6.65
N GLU A 115 -12.31 -9.73 -7.03
CA GLU A 115 -13.16 -9.80 -8.22
C GLU A 115 -12.34 -9.99 -9.50
N PHE A 116 -11.30 -9.16 -9.67
CA PHE A 116 -10.53 -9.15 -10.91
C PHE A 116 -9.72 -10.42 -11.10
N THR A 117 -9.11 -10.96 -10.04
CA THR A 117 -8.30 -12.18 -10.12
C THR A 117 -9.15 -13.44 -10.24
N ALA A 118 -10.28 -13.52 -9.53
CA ALA A 118 -11.25 -14.60 -9.73
C ALA A 118 -11.66 -14.70 -11.21
N ASP A 119 -11.97 -13.57 -11.84
CA ASP A 119 -12.34 -13.51 -13.27
C ASP A 119 -11.15 -13.78 -14.22
N LYS A 120 -10.01 -13.11 -14.00
CA LYS A 120 -8.92 -13.07 -15.00
C LYS A 120 -7.86 -14.15 -14.88
N GLN A 121 -7.74 -14.81 -13.73
CA GLN A 121 -6.82 -15.93 -13.52
C GLN A 121 -7.49 -17.19 -12.91
N GLY A 122 -8.79 -17.13 -12.58
CA GLY A 122 -9.57 -18.29 -12.13
C GLY A 122 -9.49 -18.61 -10.63
N PHE A 123 -8.71 -17.86 -9.87
CA PHE A 123 -8.63 -17.98 -8.40
C PHE A 123 -8.24 -16.66 -7.76
N ILE A 124 -8.66 -16.50 -6.50
CA ILE A 124 -8.35 -15.33 -5.67
C ILE A 124 -6.99 -15.57 -4.99
N PRO A 125 -6.00 -14.65 -5.10
CA PRO A 125 -4.74 -14.76 -4.37
C PRO A 125 -4.99 -14.66 -2.87
N LYS A 126 -4.03 -15.13 -2.06
CA LYS A 126 -4.02 -14.74 -0.65
C LYS A 126 -3.76 -13.24 -0.57
N ILE A 127 -4.59 -12.52 0.16
CA ILE A 127 -4.43 -11.07 0.34
C ILE A 127 -3.95 -10.84 1.78
N ILE A 128 -2.83 -10.13 1.91
CA ILE A 128 -2.29 -9.64 3.18
C ILE A 128 -2.47 -8.13 3.18
N LEU A 129 -3.42 -7.65 3.96
CA LEU A 129 -3.69 -6.23 4.16
C LEU A 129 -2.82 -5.72 5.32
N VAL A 130 -1.85 -4.88 5.00
CA VAL A 130 -0.93 -4.32 5.99
C VAL A 130 -1.34 -2.88 6.27
N SER A 131 -1.56 -2.54 7.54
CA SER A 131 -1.75 -1.13 7.92
C SER A 131 -0.48 -0.32 7.71
N PRO A 132 -0.57 0.96 7.30
CA PRO A 132 0.56 1.87 7.30
C PRO A 132 1.28 1.92 8.65
N PRO A 133 2.60 2.14 8.67
CA PRO A 133 3.32 2.41 9.92
C PRO A 133 2.86 3.75 10.50
N GLU A 134 3.01 3.91 11.82
CA GLU A 134 2.81 5.18 12.50
C GLU A 134 3.72 6.26 11.90
N ILE A 135 3.17 7.46 11.69
CA ILE A 135 3.94 8.62 11.26
C ILE A 135 4.74 9.13 12.46
N GLY A 136 6.06 9.21 12.32
CA GLY A 136 6.93 9.72 13.39
C GLY A 136 6.92 11.24 13.49
N GLU A 137 7.20 11.77 14.69
CA GLU A 137 7.31 13.21 14.99
C GLU A 137 8.25 13.98 14.04
N GLY A 138 9.25 13.31 13.47
CA GLY A 138 10.17 13.89 12.50
C GLY A 138 9.50 14.42 11.22
N ILE A 139 8.24 14.04 10.95
CA ILE A 139 7.47 14.56 9.81
C ILE A 139 7.35 16.09 9.86
N LYS A 140 7.24 16.67 11.06
CA LYS A 140 7.06 18.12 11.29
C LYS A 140 8.25 18.96 10.83
N SER A 141 9.45 18.38 10.85
CA SER A 141 10.69 19.01 10.39
C SER A 141 11.13 18.53 9.00
N SER A 142 10.34 17.66 8.36
CA SER A 142 10.70 17.08 7.07
C SER A 142 10.27 17.99 5.91
N PRO A 143 10.77 17.75 4.68
CA PRO A 143 10.25 18.40 3.47
C PRO A 143 8.76 18.16 3.19
N PHE A 144 8.10 17.27 3.95
CA PHE A 144 6.69 16.93 3.81
C PHE A 144 5.81 17.58 4.89
N SER A 145 6.38 18.41 5.78
CA SER A 145 5.64 19.02 6.89
C SER A 145 4.45 19.90 6.47
N GLU A 146 4.50 20.49 5.27
CA GLU A 146 3.36 21.26 4.74
C GLU A 146 2.19 20.37 4.29
N LYS A 147 2.45 19.09 4.04
CA LYS A 147 1.44 18.13 3.54
C LYS A 147 0.78 17.33 4.64
N TYR A 148 1.39 17.27 5.83
CA TYR A 148 0.94 16.49 6.97
C TYR A 148 0.88 17.39 8.20
N ASP A 149 -0.28 17.45 8.85
CA ASP A 149 -0.46 18.16 10.11
C ASP A 149 -0.09 17.30 11.34
N GLU A 150 -0.26 17.86 12.54
CA GLU A 150 -0.04 17.12 13.79
C GLU A 150 -1.06 15.99 13.96
N ASP A 151 -2.27 16.17 13.45
CA ASP A 151 -3.36 15.20 13.52
C ASP A 151 -3.03 13.93 12.71
N ALA A 152 -2.21 14.02 11.65
CA ALA A 152 -1.74 12.87 10.90
C ALA A 152 -0.93 11.88 11.77
N ILE A 153 -0.15 12.38 12.74
CA ILE A 153 0.60 11.53 13.68
C ILE A 153 -0.37 10.73 14.54
N GLU A 154 -1.32 11.41 15.19
CA GLU A 154 -2.30 10.76 16.07
C GLU A 154 -3.20 9.81 15.28
N SER A 155 -3.70 10.25 14.13
CA SER A 155 -4.56 9.47 13.24
C SER A 155 -3.88 8.19 12.77
N SER A 156 -2.57 8.24 12.45
CA SER A 156 -1.85 7.07 11.98
C SER A 156 -1.81 5.92 12.99
N ARG A 157 -1.92 6.21 14.30
CA ARG A 157 -1.98 5.20 15.38
C ARG A 157 -3.26 4.37 15.36
N SER A 158 -4.33 4.90 14.76
CA SER A 158 -5.61 4.20 14.64
C SER A 158 -5.68 3.27 13.44
N PHE A 159 -4.71 3.31 12.51
CA PHE A 159 -4.73 2.44 11.32
C PHE A 159 -4.88 0.96 11.65
N PRO A 160 -4.14 0.36 12.61
CA PRO A 160 -4.24 -1.07 12.88
C PRO A 160 -5.65 -1.51 13.28
N GLU A 161 -6.38 -0.71 14.05
CA GLU A 161 -7.76 -1.02 14.46
C GLU A 161 -8.69 -1.09 13.26
N TYR A 162 -8.72 -0.03 12.44
CA TYR A 162 -9.62 0.04 11.29
C TYR A 162 -9.24 -0.96 10.19
N TYR A 163 -7.96 -1.16 9.92
CA TYR A 163 -7.50 -2.08 8.89
C TYR A 163 -7.74 -3.53 9.28
N LYS A 164 -7.55 -3.89 10.57
CA LYS A 164 -7.90 -5.22 11.06
C LYS A 164 -9.38 -5.52 10.87
N LYS A 165 -10.25 -4.56 11.20
CA LYS A 165 -11.70 -4.70 10.96
C LYS A 165 -12.02 -4.90 9.48
N ILE A 166 -11.39 -4.14 8.58
CA ILE A 166 -11.55 -4.33 7.14
C ILE A 166 -11.08 -5.73 6.72
N ALA A 167 -9.96 -6.22 7.25
CA ALA A 167 -9.46 -7.54 6.92
C ALA A 167 -10.42 -8.66 7.37
N GLU A 168 -11.01 -8.53 8.55
CA GLU A 168 -12.05 -9.43 9.06
C GLU A 168 -13.31 -9.38 8.17
N ASP A 169 -13.83 -8.19 7.90
CA ASP A 169 -15.04 -7.98 7.07
C ASP A 169 -14.85 -8.48 5.63
N LYS A 170 -13.63 -8.38 5.11
CA LYS A 170 -13.28 -8.77 3.74
C LYS A 170 -12.68 -10.16 3.64
N ASP A 171 -12.53 -10.93 4.73
CA ASP A 171 -11.90 -12.25 4.74
C ASP A 171 -10.51 -12.22 4.04
N CYS A 172 -9.60 -11.41 4.58
CA CYS A 172 -8.18 -11.40 4.21
C CYS A 172 -7.27 -11.38 5.45
N ILE A 173 -5.97 -11.61 5.24
CA ILE A 173 -4.98 -11.69 6.31
C ILE A 173 -4.59 -10.26 6.72
N PHE A 174 -4.47 -10.01 8.03
CA PHE A 174 -3.90 -8.79 8.60
C PHE A 174 -2.58 -9.10 9.31
#